data_AF-A0A0Q0XBD1-F1
#
_entry.id   AF-A0A0Q0XBD1-F1
#
_cell.length_a   1.000
_cell.length_b   1.000
_cell.length_c   1.000
_cell.angle_alpha   90.00
_cell.angle_beta   90.00
_cell.angle_gamma   90.00
#
_symmetry.space_group_name_H-M   'P 1'
#
loop_
_entity.id
_entity.type
_entity.pdbx_description
1 polymer ?
#
loop_
_entity_poly.entity_id
_entity_poly.type
_entity_poly.pdbx_seq_one_letter_code
_entity_poly.pdbx_strand_id
1 'polypeptide(L)'
;MREVTYESHGTPLEEYQLTKADHRGQQGSEDAKRWAAEIIAKKEAEEAADPVLKAGRDEVARRALAMIASWRTPDHELMRWRVRLYCGHIVETQRHAENACPTAHGSSSMKCPECGRDPSYIVAFEPLGLVAEPPKPQAPAAPSAPKRRTRAQLERRLAELEAEVSELRQQSAPSDSKDR
;
A
#
# COMPACT_ATOMS: atom_id res chain seq x y z
N MET A 1 2.45 6.96 11.59
CA MET A 1 3.57 6.90 10.65
C MET A 1 4.78 6.37 11.41
N ARG A 2 5.41 5.29 10.95
CA ARG A 2 6.69 4.85 11.54
C ARG A 2 7.77 5.86 11.17
N GLU A 3 8.72 6.09 12.06
CA GLU A 3 9.89 6.91 11.75
C GLU A 3 10.76 6.14 10.75
N VAL A 4 10.94 6.68 9.55
CA VAL A 4 11.76 6.09 8.49
C VAL A 4 13.00 6.94 8.31
N THR A 5 14.17 6.32 8.36
CA THR A 5 15.44 6.96 8.01
C THR A 5 15.67 6.76 6.52
N TYR A 6 15.70 7.85 5.76
CA TYR A 6 15.89 7.81 4.31
C TYR A 6 17.37 7.69 3.95
N GLU A 7 17.67 6.76 3.06
CA GLU A 7 19.04 6.46 2.64
C GLU A 7 19.43 7.30 1.42
N SER A 8 20.72 7.63 1.31
CA SER A 8 21.32 8.14 0.08
C SER A 8 22.39 7.17 -0.38
N HIS A 9 22.56 7.04 -1.69
CA HIS A 9 23.57 6.18 -2.30
C HIS A 9 24.21 6.90 -3.48
N GLY A 10 25.53 6.93 -3.54
CA GLY A 10 26.26 7.47 -4.68
C GLY A 10 26.16 8.99 -4.86
N THR A 11 26.07 9.76 -3.76
CA THR A 11 26.06 11.23 -3.78
C THR A 11 27.47 11.82 -3.75
N PRO A 12 27.75 12.94 -4.46
CA PRO A 12 26.84 13.63 -5.38
C PRO A 12 26.55 12.84 -6.66
N LEU A 13 25.30 12.91 -7.14
CA LEU A 13 24.81 12.07 -8.24
C LEU A 13 25.51 12.34 -9.56
N GLU A 14 26.01 13.56 -9.77
CA GLU A 14 26.67 14.01 -10.99
C GLU A 14 27.99 13.30 -11.22
N GLU A 15 28.71 13.00 -10.13
CA GLU A 15 30.04 12.41 -10.12
C GLU A 15 30.02 10.89 -10.00
N TYR A 16 28.83 10.30 -9.83
CA TYR A 16 28.69 8.86 -9.63
C TYR A 16 29.23 8.06 -10.84
N GLN A 17 30.20 7.20 -10.56
CA GLN A 17 30.78 6.28 -11.52
C GLN A 17 30.11 4.90 -11.44
N LEU A 18 29.73 4.36 -12.61
CA LEU A 18 29.09 3.05 -12.68
C LEU A 18 30.03 1.95 -12.21
N THR A 19 29.47 1.05 -11.40
CA THR A 19 30.15 -0.12 -10.87
C THR A 19 29.78 -1.38 -11.65
N LYS A 20 30.53 -2.46 -11.42
CA LYS A 20 30.14 -3.80 -11.92
C LYS A 20 28.77 -4.25 -11.41
N ALA A 21 28.35 -3.80 -10.23
CA ALA A 21 27.03 -4.13 -9.69
C ALA A 21 25.93 -3.43 -10.49
N ASP A 22 26.13 -2.18 -10.87
CA ASP A 22 25.19 -1.40 -11.69
C ASP A 22 24.99 -2.04 -13.06
N HIS A 23 26.07 -2.50 -13.71
CA HIS A 23 25.98 -3.23 -14.97
C HIS A 23 25.15 -4.51 -14.85
N ARG A 24 25.33 -5.27 -13.76
CA ARG A 24 24.51 -6.47 -13.50
C ARG A 24 23.05 -6.10 -13.21
N GLY A 25 22.80 -5.03 -12.47
CA GLY A 25 21.46 -4.53 -12.19
C GLY A 25 20.71 -4.10 -13.45
N GLN A 26 21.40 -3.39 -14.34
CA GLN A 26 20.86 -3.04 -15.66
C GLN A 26 20.56 -4.27 -16.50
N GLN A 27 21.51 -5.22 -16.61
CA GLN A 27 21.30 -6.46 -17.36
C GLN A 27 20.10 -7.25 -16.81
N GLY A 28 19.98 -7.39 -15.49
CA GLY A 28 18.86 -8.08 -14.86
C GLY A 28 17.52 -7.40 -15.15
N SER A 29 17.49 -6.07 -15.22
CA SER A 29 16.28 -5.32 -15.60
C SER A 29 15.90 -5.56 -17.06
N GLU A 30 16.88 -5.55 -17.97
CA GLU A 30 16.67 -5.84 -19.40
C GLU A 30 16.21 -7.29 -19.63
N ASP A 31 16.77 -8.24 -18.89
CA ASP A 31 16.37 -9.65 -18.93
C ASP A 31 14.94 -9.84 -18.41
N ALA A 32 14.58 -9.18 -17.31
CA ALA A 32 13.23 -9.21 -16.78
C ALA A 32 12.20 -8.63 -17.77
N LYS A 33 12.55 -7.54 -18.48
CA LYS A 33 11.69 -6.97 -19.52
C LYS A 33 11.51 -7.94 -20.70
N ARG A 34 12.58 -8.60 -21.14
CA ARG A 34 12.52 -9.59 -22.22
C ARG A 34 11.63 -10.78 -21.83
N TRP A 35 11.83 -11.33 -20.64
CA TRP A 35 11.00 -12.40 -20.12
C TRP A 35 9.51 -11.99 -20.01
N ALA A 36 9.23 -10.78 -19.51
CA ALA A 36 7.87 -10.27 -19.45
C ALA A 36 7.22 -10.17 -20.84
N ALA A 37 7.96 -9.73 -21.85
CA ALA A 37 7.49 -9.68 -23.23
C ALA A 37 7.15 -11.06 -23.79
N GLU A 38 7.95 -12.09 -23.50
CA GLU A 38 7.68 -13.47 -23.90
C GLU A 38 6.38 -14.01 -23.25
N ILE A 39 6.18 -13.73 -21.97
CA ILE A 39 4.95 -14.10 -21.26
C ILE A 39 3.73 -13.39 -21.84
N ILE A 40 3.84 -12.10 -22.18
CA ILE A 40 2.76 -11.34 -22.81
C ILE A 40 2.43 -11.93 -24.19
N ALA A 41 3.42 -12.14 -25.05
CA ALA A 41 3.21 -12.70 -26.38
C ALA A 41 2.54 -14.08 -26.33
N LYS A 42 2.92 -14.93 -25.36
CA LYS A 42 2.25 -16.22 -25.14
C LYS A 42 0.77 -16.03 -24.76
N LYS A 43 0.49 -15.12 -23.83
CA LYS A 43 -0.90 -14.83 -23.40
C LYS A 43 -1.74 -14.28 -24.54
N GLU A 44 -1.18 -13.41 -25.37
CA GLU A 44 -1.85 -12.86 -26.56
C GLU A 44 -2.18 -13.96 -27.57
N ALA A 45 -1.27 -14.93 -27.78
CA ALA A 45 -1.53 -16.07 -28.65
C ALA A 45 -2.65 -16.98 -28.10
N GLU A 46 -2.70 -17.22 -26.78
CA GLU A 46 -3.80 -17.94 -26.13
C GLU A 46 -5.15 -17.21 -26.31
N GLU A 47 -5.17 -15.89 -26.12
CA GLU A 47 -6.36 -15.06 -26.26
C GLU A 47 -6.83 -14.92 -27.71
N ALA A 48 -5.91 -14.93 -28.67
CA ALA A 48 -6.26 -14.97 -30.09
C ALA A 48 -6.93 -16.29 -30.49
N ALA A 49 -6.56 -17.40 -29.83
CA ALA A 49 -7.17 -18.71 -30.04
C ALA A 49 -8.51 -18.90 -29.31
N ASP A 50 -8.75 -18.18 -28.20
CA ASP A 50 -9.97 -18.28 -27.39
C ASP A 50 -10.58 -16.89 -27.07
N PRO A 51 -11.58 -16.45 -27.86
CA PRO A 51 -12.27 -15.19 -27.62
C PRO A 51 -13.01 -15.10 -26.28
N VAL A 52 -13.44 -16.21 -25.69
CA VAL A 52 -14.13 -16.25 -24.39
C VAL A 52 -13.12 -15.98 -23.27
N LEU A 53 -11.95 -16.62 -23.35
CA LEU A 53 -10.83 -16.36 -22.43
C LEU A 53 -10.41 -14.89 -22.47
N LYS A 54 -10.28 -14.32 -23.68
CA LYS A 54 -9.95 -12.90 -23.87
C LYS A 54 -10.98 -12.00 -23.18
N ALA A 55 -12.26 -12.18 -23.47
CA ALA A 55 -13.34 -11.38 -22.87
C ALA A 55 -13.34 -11.47 -21.33
N GLY A 56 -13.10 -12.66 -20.78
CA GLY A 56 -12.97 -12.86 -19.33
C GLY A 56 -11.77 -12.12 -18.73
N ARG A 57 -10.60 -12.17 -19.39
CA ARG A 57 -9.40 -11.44 -18.94
C ARG A 57 -9.54 -9.93 -19.05
N ASP A 58 -10.15 -9.44 -20.12
CA ASP A 58 -10.45 -8.01 -20.32
C ASP A 58 -11.36 -7.48 -19.20
N GLU A 59 -12.39 -8.25 -18.83
CA GLU A 59 -13.29 -7.89 -17.75
C GLU A 59 -12.58 -7.84 -16.38
N VAL A 60 -11.73 -8.82 -16.10
CA VAL A 60 -10.90 -8.83 -14.88
C VAL A 60 -9.93 -7.65 -14.86
N ALA A 61 -9.26 -7.36 -15.98
CA ALA A 61 -8.34 -6.24 -16.12
C ALA A 61 -9.06 -4.91 -15.88
N ARG A 62 -10.25 -4.73 -16.46
CA ARG A 62 -11.09 -3.55 -16.25
C ARG A 62 -11.47 -3.37 -14.78
N ARG A 63 -11.87 -4.43 -14.08
CA ARG A 63 -12.18 -4.39 -12.66
C ARG A 63 -10.95 -4.05 -11.81
N ALA A 64 -9.80 -4.63 -12.12
CA ALA A 64 -8.54 -4.35 -11.43
C ALA A 64 -8.11 -2.89 -11.63
N LEU A 65 -8.18 -2.37 -12.85
CA LEU A 65 -7.89 -0.96 -13.16
C LEU A 65 -8.83 -0.01 -12.41
N ALA A 66 -10.12 -0.32 -12.33
CA ALA A 66 -11.07 0.47 -11.56
C ALA A 66 -10.73 0.49 -10.06
N MET A 67 -10.30 -0.66 -9.51
CA MET A 67 -9.84 -0.75 -8.12
C MET A 67 -8.58 0.10 -7.89
N ILE A 68 -7.57 -0.02 -8.75
CA ILE A 68 -6.33 0.76 -8.66
C ILE A 68 -6.64 2.26 -8.76
N ALA A 69 -7.47 2.67 -9.71
CA ALA A 69 -7.85 4.07 -9.90
C ALA A 69 -8.64 4.64 -8.71
N SER A 70 -9.34 3.80 -7.94
CA SER A 70 -10.06 4.23 -6.73
C SER A 70 -9.14 4.55 -5.55
N TRP A 71 -7.90 4.04 -5.56
CA TRP A 71 -6.91 4.30 -4.53
C TRP A 71 -5.85 5.27 -5.05
N ARG A 72 -6.00 6.55 -4.72
CA ARG A 72 -4.92 7.53 -4.86
C ARG A 72 -4.14 7.59 -3.55
N THR A 73 -2.85 7.27 -3.59
CA THR A 73 -1.93 7.56 -2.48
C THR A 73 -1.93 9.07 -2.23
N PRO A 74 -2.30 9.54 -1.02
CA PRO A 74 -2.23 10.95 -0.68
C PRO A 74 -0.82 11.52 -0.84
N ASP A 75 -0.72 12.75 -1.30
CA ASP A 75 0.59 13.38 -1.56
C ASP A 75 1.48 13.42 -0.29
N HIS A 76 0.91 13.53 0.91
CA HIS A 76 1.66 13.50 2.17
C HIS A 76 2.22 12.11 2.54
N GLU A 77 1.84 11.06 1.82
CA GLU A 77 2.41 9.71 1.93
C GLU A 77 3.46 9.45 0.85
N LEU A 78 3.83 10.46 0.04
CA LEU A 78 4.83 10.34 -1.02
C LEU A 78 6.12 11.07 -0.66
N MET A 79 7.24 10.36 -0.82
CA MET A 79 8.61 10.87 -0.75
C MET A 79 9.13 11.15 -2.16
N ARG A 80 9.72 12.32 -2.35
CA ARG A 80 10.42 12.71 -3.58
C ARG A 80 11.87 12.26 -3.50
N TRP A 81 12.36 11.72 -4.60
CA TRP A 81 13.71 11.22 -4.75
C TRP A 81 14.34 11.84 -5.98
N ARG A 82 15.59 12.26 -5.85
CA ARG A 82 16.45 12.53 -6.98
C ARG A 82 17.23 11.26 -7.27
N VAL A 83 17.16 10.76 -8.50
CA VAL A 83 17.77 9.49 -8.87
C VAL A 83 18.64 9.65 -10.11
N ARG A 84 19.84 9.06 -10.08
CA ARG A 84 20.65 8.86 -11.28
C ARG A 84 20.27 7.53 -11.89
N LEU A 85 19.90 7.58 -13.17
CA LEU A 85 19.63 6.40 -13.96
C LEU A 85 20.93 5.88 -14.59
N TYR A 86 20.95 4.59 -14.92
CA TYR A 86 22.07 3.92 -15.56
C TYR A 86 22.52 4.61 -16.87
N CYS A 87 21.60 5.22 -17.62
CA CYS A 87 21.92 6.03 -18.81
C CYS A 87 22.65 7.35 -18.51
N GLY A 88 22.82 7.73 -17.24
CA GLY A 88 23.51 8.94 -16.80
C GLY A 88 22.59 10.12 -16.48
N HIS A 89 21.33 10.11 -16.91
CA HIS A 89 20.38 11.18 -16.61
C HIS A 89 19.96 11.16 -15.13
N ILE A 90 19.79 12.35 -14.57
CA ILE A 90 19.34 12.54 -13.19
C ILE A 90 17.91 13.09 -13.23
N VAL A 91 16.98 12.36 -12.65
CA VAL A 91 15.54 12.68 -12.71
C VAL A 91 14.93 12.67 -11.32
N GLU A 92 13.76 13.28 -11.19
CA GLU A 92 12.93 13.17 -9.99
C GLU A 92 11.95 12.01 -10.12
N THR A 93 11.74 11.27 -9.03
CA THR A 93 10.68 10.26 -8.93
C THR A 93 10.02 10.31 -7.55
N GLN A 94 8.83 9.73 -7.45
CA GLN A 94 8.07 9.65 -6.19
C GLN A 94 7.87 8.19 -5.78
N ARG A 95 7.96 7.90 -4.48
CA ARG A 95 7.68 6.60 -3.87
C ARG A 95 6.94 6.79 -2.56
N HIS A 96 6.29 5.74 -2.07
CA HIS A 96 5.68 5.78 -0.75
C HIS A 96 6.71 6.15 0.32
N ALA A 97 6.32 7.00 1.28
CA ALA A 97 7.19 7.52 2.33
C ALA A 97 7.69 6.43 3.29
N GLU A 98 7.02 5.28 3.34
CA GLU A 98 7.52 4.13 4.11
C GLU A 98 8.76 3.45 3.49
N ASN A 99 9.09 3.78 2.23
CA ASN A 99 10.26 3.22 1.57
C ASN A 99 11.50 4.04 1.94
N ALA A 100 12.47 3.41 2.61
CA ALA A 100 13.74 4.03 2.98
C ALA A 100 14.65 4.32 1.77
N CYS A 101 14.41 3.68 0.62
CA CYS A 101 15.14 3.89 -0.63
C CYS A 101 14.21 3.71 -1.85
N PRO A 102 14.50 4.35 -3.00
CA PRO A 102 13.59 4.34 -4.15
C PRO A 102 13.61 3.02 -4.93
N THR A 103 14.57 2.14 -4.66
CA THR A 103 14.78 0.85 -5.33
C THR A 103 14.09 -0.32 -4.62
N ALA A 104 13.47 -0.08 -3.45
CA ALA A 104 12.74 -1.11 -2.72
C ALA A 104 11.48 -1.59 -3.47
N HIS A 105 10.97 -2.76 -3.08
CA HIS A 105 9.69 -3.32 -3.53
C HIS A 105 9.51 -3.44 -5.06
N GLY A 106 10.60 -3.77 -5.78
CA GLY A 106 10.55 -4.10 -7.21
C GLY A 106 10.58 -2.89 -8.15
N SER A 107 10.81 -1.68 -7.64
CA SER A 107 10.82 -0.43 -8.44
C SER A 107 12.25 0.08 -8.70
N SER A 108 13.20 -0.83 -8.93
CA SER A 108 14.62 -0.53 -9.09
C SER A 108 15.02 -0.03 -10.49
N SER A 109 14.10 -0.02 -11.45
CA SER A 109 14.31 0.53 -12.78
C SER A 109 13.06 1.24 -13.29
N MET A 110 13.24 2.13 -14.26
CA MET A 110 12.16 2.90 -14.88
C MET A 110 12.53 3.33 -16.30
N LYS A 111 11.54 3.73 -17.09
CA LYS A 111 11.79 4.41 -18.37
C LYS A 111 12.40 5.79 -18.11
N CYS A 112 13.55 6.07 -18.72
CA CYS A 112 14.16 7.39 -18.67
C CYS A 112 13.31 8.39 -19.48
N PRO A 113 12.85 9.49 -18.87
CA PRO A 113 12.05 10.50 -19.57
C PRO A 113 12.88 11.34 -20.56
N GLU A 114 14.20 11.42 -20.38
CA GLU A 114 15.06 12.25 -21.24
C GLU A 114 15.47 11.53 -22.53
N CYS A 115 16.02 10.31 -22.43
CA CYS A 115 16.49 9.56 -23.60
C CYS A 115 15.60 8.37 -24.00
N GLY A 116 14.54 8.08 -23.25
CA GLY A 116 13.59 7.02 -23.57
C GLY A 116 14.06 5.59 -23.28
N ARG A 117 15.29 5.37 -22.77
CA ARG A 117 15.78 4.04 -22.38
C ARG A 117 14.82 3.38 -21.39
N ASP A 118 14.42 2.15 -21.68
CA ASP A 118 13.47 1.38 -20.86
C ASP A 118 13.78 -0.13 -20.90
N PRO A 119 14.18 -0.75 -19.78
CA PRO A 119 14.32 -0.16 -18.46
C PRO A 119 15.66 0.57 -18.32
N SER A 120 15.70 1.60 -17.48
CA SER A 120 16.94 2.20 -16.99
C SER A 120 17.01 2.00 -15.48
N TYR A 121 18.01 1.26 -15.03
CA TYR A 121 18.24 0.93 -13.63
C TYR A 121 18.63 2.17 -12.82
N ILE A 122 18.17 2.27 -11.57
CA ILE A 122 18.54 3.35 -10.65
C ILE A 122 19.87 2.98 -10.00
N VAL A 123 20.91 3.78 -10.23
CA VAL A 123 22.29 3.49 -9.80
C VAL A 123 22.75 4.33 -8.62
N ALA A 124 22.14 5.50 -8.41
CA ALA A 124 22.41 6.39 -7.29
C ALA A 124 21.15 7.21 -6.97
N PHE A 125 21.00 7.64 -5.73
CA PHE A 125 19.82 8.38 -5.29
C PHE A 125 20.04 9.19 -4.01
N GLU A 126 19.24 10.24 -3.86
CA GLU A 126 19.12 11.03 -2.62
C GLU A 126 17.66 11.47 -2.39
N PRO A 127 17.21 11.54 -1.13
CA PRO A 127 15.87 12.00 -0.81
C PRO A 127 15.78 13.53 -0.97
N LEU A 128 14.64 14.01 -1.48
CA LEU A 128 14.32 15.44 -1.60
C LEU A 128 13.29 15.92 -0.57
N GLY A 129 12.65 14.99 0.15
CA GLY A 129 11.60 15.28 1.13
C GLY A 129 10.19 14.89 0.67
N LEU A 130 9.23 14.98 1.58
CA LEU A 130 7.83 14.64 1.31
C LEU A 130 7.21 15.61 0.28
N VAL A 131 6.28 15.11 -0.53
CA VAL A 131 5.55 15.95 -1.51
C VAL A 131 4.65 16.96 -0.79
N ALA A 132 4.02 16.56 0.32
CA ALA A 132 3.22 17.44 1.16
C ALA A 132 3.49 17.17 2.65
N GLU A 133 3.24 18.17 3.48
CA GLU A 133 3.33 18.03 4.93
C GLU A 133 2.21 17.08 5.43
N PRO A 134 2.51 16.15 6.35
CA PRO A 134 1.48 15.32 6.97
C PRO A 134 0.39 16.17 7.62
N PRO A 135 -0.89 15.78 7.52
CA PRO A 135 -1.94 16.48 8.25
C PRO A 135 -1.60 16.48 9.74
N LYS A 136 -1.67 17.67 10.36
CA LYS A 136 -1.47 17.80 11.80
C LYS A 136 -2.39 16.82 12.51
N PRO A 137 -1.91 16.05 13.50
CA PRO A 137 -2.78 15.20 14.30
C PRO A 137 -3.91 16.06 14.85
N GLN A 138 -5.12 15.89 14.32
CA GLN A 138 -6.28 16.50 14.94
C GLN A 138 -6.37 15.86 16.32
N ALA A 139 -6.25 16.70 17.36
CA ALA A 139 -6.51 16.24 18.72
C ALA A 139 -7.84 15.49 18.67
N PRO A 140 -7.92 14.25 19.20
CA PRO A 140 -9.15 13.49 19.18
C PRO A 140 -10.24 14.39 19.75
N ALA A 141 -11.27 14.67 18.94
CA ALA A 141 -12.43 15.40 19.43
C ALA A 141 -12.85 14.71 20.72
N ALA A 142 -12.84 15.46 21.83
CA ALA A 142 -13.16 14.90 23.13
C ALA A 142 -14.44 14.08 22.96
N PRO A 143 -14.47 12.79 23.37
CA PRO A 143 -15.66 11.98 23.22
C PRO A 143 -16.80 12.78 23.83
N SER A 144 -17.82 13.08 23.04
CA SER A 144 -18.99 13.81 23.52
C SER A 144 -19.42 13.11 24.80
N ALA A 145 -19.32 13.79 25.93
CA ALA A 145 -19.52 13.17 27.23
C ALA A 145 -20.83 12.36 27.15
N PRO A 146 -20.82 11.07 27.52
CA PRO A 146 -22.03 10.27 27.45
C PRO A 146 -23.10 11.04 28.20
N LYS A 147 -24.24 11.34 27.53
CA LYS A 147 -25.35 12.07 28.14
C LYS A 147 -25.62 11.42 29.49
N ARG A 148 -25.35 12.13 30.59
CA ARG A 148 -25.58 11.62 31.94
C ARG A 148 -27.04 11.22 32.00
N ARG A 149 -27.30 9.91 32.08
CA ARG A 149 -28.67 9.39 32.22
C ARG A 149 -29.23 9.97 33.51
N THR A 150 -30.46 10.45 33.47
CA THR A 150 -31.10 10.99 34.67
C THR A 150 -31.32 9.86 35.69
N ARG A 151 -31.43 10.19 36.97
CA ARG A 151 -31.69 9.21 38.04
C ARG A 151 -32.88 8.30 37.72
N ALA A 152 -33.95 8.87 37.17
CA ALA A 152 -35.14 8.12 36.75
C ALA A 152 -34.86 7.13 35.60
N GLN A 153 -33.94 7.44 34.68
CA GLN A 153 -33.54 6.52 33.60
C GLN A 153 -32.69 5.36 34.13
N LEU A 154 -31.89 5.60 35.16
CA LEU A 154 -31.10 4.56 35.83
C LEU A 154 -31.98 3.63 36.66
N GLU A 155 -32.92 4.20 37.43
CA GLU A 155 -33.87 3.42 38.23
C GLU A 155 -34.76 2.52 37.36
N ARG A 156 -35.23 3.02 36.21
CA ARG A 156 -35.99 2.21 35.25
C ARG A 156 -35.17 1.06 34.67
N ARG A 157 -33.90 1.32 34.33
CA ARG A 157 -33.02 0.28 33.78
C ARG A 157 -32.62 -0.76 34.82
N LEU A 158 -32.48 -0.34 36.09
CA LEU A 158 -32.26 -1.25 37.21
C LEU A 158 -33.44 -2.19 37.38
N ALA A 159 -34.68 -1.67 37.40
CA ALA A 159 -35.88 -2.48 37.52
C ALA A 159 -36.04 -3.49 36.35
N GLU A 160 -35.74 -3.07 35.12
CA GLU A 160 -35.72 -3.98 33.95
C GLU A 160 -34.70 -5.12 34.14
N LEU A 161 -33.47 -4.79 34.53
CA LEU A 161 -32.40 -5.78 34.72
C LEU A 161 -32.68 -6.71 35.91
N GLU A 162 -33.27 -6.20 36.98
CA GLU A 162 -33.68 -7.01 38.14
C GLU A 162 -34.80 -7.99 37.78
N ALA A 163 -35.74 -7.58 36.94
CA ALA A 163 -36.78 -8.45 36.41
C ALA A 163 -36.18 -9.55 35.51
N GLU A 164 -35.27 -9.19 34.61
CA GLU A 164 -34.58 -10.13 33.71
C GLU A 164 -33.74 -11.15 34.49
N VAL A 165 -33.02 -10.70 35.52
CA VAL A 165 -32.24 -11.59 36.41
C VAL A 165 -33.16 -12.50 37.21
N SER A 166 -34.30 -12.01 37.69
CA SER A 166 -35.29 -12.82 38.41
C SER A 166 -35.87 -13.91 37.52
N GLU A 167 -36.23 -13.55 36.28
CA GLU A 167 -36.76 -14.49 35.29
C GLU A 167 -35.71 -15.55 34.92
N LEU A 168 -34.47 -15.15 34.63
CA LEU A 168 -33.38 -16.08 34.34
C LEU A 168 -33.10 -17.02 35.51
N ARG A 169 -33.20 -16.54 36.76
CA ARG A 169 -33.03 -17.37 37.96
C ARG A 169 -34.17 -18.37 38.16
N GLN A 170 -35.40 -18.03 37.78
CA GLN A 170 -36.54 -18.95 37.80
C GLN A 170 -36.42 -20.00 36.69
N GLN A 171 -35.90 -19.62 35.51
CA GLN A 171 -35.63 -20.52 34.39
C GLN A 171 -34.43 -21.44 34.66
N SER A 172 -33.44 -20.97 35.45
CA SER A 172 -32.22 -21.72 35.77
C SER A 172 -32.29 -22.47 37.10
N ALA A 173 -33.43 -22.51 37.79
CA ALA A 173 -33.60 -23.30 39.00
C ALA A 173 -33.74 -24.79 38.64
N PRO A 174 -32.78 -25.67 39.00
CA PRO A 174 -32.80 -27.07 38.63
C PRO A 174 -33.91 -27.84 39.35
N SER A 175 -34.68 -28.60 38.57
CA SER A 175 -35.50 -29.70 39.05
C SER A 175 -34.60 -30.87 39.49
N ASP A 176 -34.11 -30.82 40.72
CA ASP A 176 -33.70 -32.00 41.49
C ASP A 176 -34.83 -32.27 42.49
N SER A 177 -35.39 -33.46 42.72
CA SER A 177 -35.02 -34.83 42.37
C SER A 177 -36.17 -35.74 42.87
N LYS A 178 -36.57 -36.72 42.07
CA LYS A 178 -37.27 -37.99 42.43
C LYS A 178 -37.34 -38.79 41.13
N ASP A 179 -36.92 -40.03 41.02
CA ASP A 179 -36.58 -41.03 42.01
C ASP A 179 -35.65 -42.05 41.34
N ARG A 180 -35.01 -42.82 42.22
CA ARG A 180 -34.35 -44.09 41.95
C ARG A 180 -35.35 -45.17 41.53
#